data_AF-A0A527Y5T4-F1
#
_entry.id   AF-A0A527Y5T4-F1
#
_cell.length_a   1.000
_cell.length_b   1.000
_cell.length_c   1.000
_cell.angle_alpha   90.00
_cell.angle_beta   90.00
_cell.angle_gamma   90.00
#
_symmetry.space_group_name_H-M   'P 1'
#
loop_
_entity.id
_entity.type
_entity.pdbx_description
1 polymer ?
#
loop_
_entity_poly.entity_id
_entity_poly.type
_entity_poly.pdbx_seq_one_letter_code
_entity_poly.pdbx_strand_id
1 'polypeptide(L)' 'FTGRIPRDHFCELIEGAGIVPPTLCMIGGKWTTFRSFGELAADIVLERLCRQRIVGTENMPIGGGRHFPMAP' A
#
# COMPACT_ATOMS: atom_id res chain seq x y z
N PHE A 1 -24.00 -7.43 14.95
CA PHE A 1 -22.81 -8.16 15.44
C PHE A 1 -21.51 -7.71 14.76
N THR A 2 -21.50 -7.41 13.45
CA THR A 2 -20.28 -7.03 12.69
C THR A 2 -19.70 -5.64 13.00
N GLY A 3 -20.44 -4.74 13.66
CA GLY A 3 -19.97 -3.38 13.98
C GLY A 3 -18.81 -3.31 15.00
N ARG A 4 -18.44 -4.43 15.63
CA ARG A 4 -17.30 -4.52 16.56
C ARG A 4 -16.01 -5.02 15.90
N ILE A 5 -16.08 -5.48 14.65
CA ILE A 5 -14.88 -5.93 13.93
C ILE A 5 -14.07 -4.66 13.57
N PRO A 6 -12.79 -4.58 13.95
CA PRO A 6 -11.94 -3.45 13.60
C PRO A 6 -11.88 -3.25 12.08
N ARG A 7 -11.84 -2.00 11.64
CA ARG A 7 -11.73 -1.64 10.21
C ARG A 7 -10.35 -1.11 9.85
N ASP A 8 -9.35 -1.41 10.68
CA ASP A 8 -7.99 -0.96 10.47
C ASP A 8 -7.30 -1.81 9.39
N HIS A 9 -6.03 -1.52 9.15
CA HIS A 9 -5.21 -2.23 8.17
C HIS A 9 -3.91 -2.70 8.82
N PHE A 10 -3.43 -3.86 8.36
CA PHE A 10 -2.22 -4.49 8.87
C PHE A 10 -1.42 -5.07 7.70
N CYS A 11 -0.10 -5.11 7.87
CA CYS A 11 0.80 -5.83 7.00
C CYS A 11 1.45 -6.95 7.82
N GLU A 12 1.45 -8.16 7.28
CA GLU A 12 2.12 -9.32 7.87
C GLU A 12 3.11 -9.88 6.85
N LEU A 13 4.39 -9.93 7.20
CA LEU A 13 5.41 -10.55 6.35
C LEU A 13 5.53 -12.03 6.72
N ILE A 14 5.23 -12.91 5.78
CA ILE A 14 5.43 -14.35 5.91
C ILE A 14 6.76 -14.68 5.23
N GLU A 15 7.73 -15.14 6.01
CA GLU A 15 9.02 -15.56 5.47
C GLU A 15 8.87 -16.78 4.55
N GLY A 16 9.66 -16.78 3.48
CA GLY A 16 9.70 -17.86 2.51
C GLY A 16 10.37 -19.12 3.06
N ALA A 17 10.06 -20.28 2.49
CA ALA A 17 10.71 -21.55 2.82
C ALA A 17 11.21 -22.25 1.56
N GLY A 18 12.48 -22.67 1.55
CA GLY A 18 13.12 -23.30 0.41
C GLY A 18 13.14 -22.36 -0.82
N ILE A 19 12.41 -22.75 -1.86
CA ILE A 19 12.29 -21.95 -3.10
C ILE A 19 11.16 -20.91 -3.06
N VAL A 20 10.32 -20.93 -2.02
CA VAL A 20 9.18 -20.01 -1.91
C VAL A 20 9.68 -18.64 -1.44
N PRO A 21 9.37 -17.54 -2.14
CA PRO A 21 9.78 -16.21 -1.72
C PRO A 21 8.96 -15.72 -0.50
N PRO A 22 9.50 -14.78 0.29
CA PRO A 22 8.74 -14.12 1.34
C PRO A 22 7.55 -13.36 0.74
N THR A 23 6.43 -13.34 1.46
CA THR A 23 5.16 -12.75 1.00
C THR A 23 4.69 -11.71 2.01
N LEU A 24 4.43 -10.49 1.53
CA LEU A 24 3.77 -9.47 2.33
C LEU A 24 2.24 -9.57 2.15
N CYS A 25 1.54 -9.92 3.22
CA CYS A 25 0.09 -9.97 3.27
C CYS A 25 -0.47 -8.61 3.69
N MET A 26 -1.34 -8.02 2.86
CA MET A 26 -2.09 -6.80 3.18
C MET A 26 -3.48 -7.19 3.68
N ILE A 27 -3.80 -6.87 4.94
CA ILE A 27 -5.02 -7.34 5.61
C ILE A 27 -5.91 -6.14 5.92
N GLY A 28 -7.16 -6.19 5.47
CA GLY A 28 -8.14 -5.12 5.69
C GLY A 28 -7.88 -3.90 4.80
N GLY A 29 -8.02 -2.71 5.36
CA GLY A 29 -7.92 -1.45 4.62
C GLY A 29 -9.26 -0.95 4.09
N LYS A 30 -9.51 0.34 4.32
CA LYS A 30 -10.67 1.05 3.77
C LYS A 30 -10.27 1.66 2.44
N TRP A 31 -11.26 1.87 1.56
CA TRP A 31 -11.04 2.66 0.35
C TRP A 31 -10.43 4.03 0.66
N THR A 32 -10.87 4.69 1.73
CA THR A 32 -10.34 6.01 2.14
C THR A 32 -8.89 6.00 2.58
N THR A 33 -8.31 4.84 2.92
CA THR A 33 -6.92 4.70 3.36
C THR A 33 -6.04 4.01 2.33
N PHE A 34 -6.51 3.82 1.09
CA PHE A 34 -5.80 2.99 0.12
C PHE A 34 -4.38 3.51 -0.20
N ARG A 35 -4.20 4.84 -0.30
CA ARG A 35 -2.88 5.43 -0.59
C ARG A 35 -1.92 5.27 0.56
N SER A 36 -2.32 5.67 1.77
CA SER A 36 -1.45 5.59 2.95
C SER A 36 -1.14 4.13 3.30
N PHE A 37 -2.09 3.20 3.10
CA PHE A 37 -1.81 1.79 3.30
C PHE A 37 -0.87 1.22 2.22
N GLY A 38 -1.05 1.63 0.96
CA GLY A 38 -0.12 1.26 -0.12
C GLY A 38 1.28 1.84 0.08
N GLU A 39 1.39 3.04 0.65
CA GLU A 39 2.65 3.65 1.06
C GLU A 39 3.34 2.79 2.12
N LEU A 40 2.66 2.47 3.23
CA LEU A 40 3.19 1.57 4.26
C LEU A 40 3.68 0.23 3.70
N ALA A 41 2.86 -0.43 2.87
CA ALA A 41 3.21 -1.72 2.29
C ALA A 41 4.45 -1.62 1.38
N ALA A 42 4.54 -0.57 0.56
CA ALA A 42 5.71 -0.37 -0.29
C ALA A 42 6.97 -0.02 0.51
N ASP A 43 6.88 0.66 1.66
CA ASP A 43 8.06 0.93 2.51
C ASP A 43 8.62 -0.36 3.07
N ILE A 44 7.76 -1.24 3.60
CA ILE A 44 8.15 -2.55 4.11
C ILE A 44 8.86 -3.39 3.02
N VAL A 45 8.30 -3.44 1.81
CA VAL A 45 8.89 -4.21 0.71
C VAL A 45 10.23 -3.61 0.27
N LEU A 46 10.30 -2.28 0.11
CA LEU A 46 11.51 -1.60 -0.34
C LEU A 46 12.66 -1.72 0.67
N GLU A 47 12.35 -1.59 1.96
CA GLU A 47 13.30 -1.82 3.05
C GLU A 47 13.88 -3.24 2.96
N ARG A 48 13.02 -4.25 2.81
CA ARG A 48 13.45 -5.66 2.71
C ARG A 48 14.31 -5.94 1.47
N LEU A 49 14.10 -5.19 0.39
CA LEU A 49 14.87 -5.27 -0.85
C LEU A 49 16.13 -4.39 -0.85
N CYS A 50 16.41 -3.68 0.24
CA CYS A 50 17.49 -2.69 0.32
C CYS A 50 17.40 -1.64 -0.80
N ARG A 51 16.19 -1.18 -1.12
CA ARG A 51 15.92 -0.15 -2.13
C ARG A 51 15.34 1.09 -1.48
N GLN A 52 15.67 2.25 -2.03
CA GLN A 52 15.06 3.51 -1.63
C GLN A 52 13.79 3.76 -2.44
N ARG A 53 12.76 4.30 -1.79
CA ARG A 53 11.60 4.85 -2.47
C ARG A 53 12.02 6.13 -3.19
N ILE A 54 11.70 6.21 -4.47
CA ILE A 54 12.05 7.37 -5.33
C ILE A 54 10.84 8.17 -5.79
N VAL A 55 9.62 7.64 -5.61
CA VAL A 55 8.37 8.27 -6.04
C VAL A 55 7.30 8.07 -4.98
N GLY A 56 6.66 9.18 -4.58
CA GLY A 56 5.46 9.21 -3.75
C GLY A 56 4.19 9.17 -4.58
N THR A 57 3.05 8.87 -3.96
CA THR A 57 1.75 8.86 -4.65
C THR A 57 0.72 9.83 -4.06
N GLU A 58 1.02 10.49 -2.94
CA GLU A 58 0.12 11.37 -2.19
C GLU A 58 -0.60 12.40 -3.08
N ASN A 59 0.13 13.00 -4.02
CA ASN A 59 -0.38 14.01 -4.95
C ASN A 59 -0.54 13.49 -6.39
N MET A 60 -0.32 12.19 -6.63
CA MET A 60 -0.28 11.64 -7.97
C MET A 60 -1.69 11.45 -8.54
N PRO A 61 -2.08 12.10 -9.64
CA PRO A 61 -3.39 11.87 -10.24
C PRO A 61 -3.58 10.42 -10.71
N ILE A 62 -4.76 9.86 -10.50
CA ILE A 62 -5.12 8.50 -10.94
C ILE A 62 -6.23 8.59 -12.00
N GLY A 63 -6.09 7.80 -13.07
CA GLY A 63 -7.11 7.68 -14.12
C GLY A 63 -7.38 9.00 -14.84
N GLY A 64 -8.65 9.35 -15.00
CA GLY A 64 -9.10 10.56 -15.69
C GLY A 64 -8.57 11.88 -15.12
N GLY A 65 -8.02 11.87 -13.90
CA GLY A 65 -7.38 13.04 -13.30
C GLY A 65 -6.01 13.41 -13.89
N ARG A 66 -5.34 12.51 -14.63
CA ARG A 66 -3.95 12.72 -15.12
C ARG A 66 -3.79 13.90 -16.09
N HIS A 67 -4.83 14.19 -16.86
CA HIS A 67 -4.85 15.28 -17.83
C HIS A 67 -5.98 16.26 -17.52
N PHE A 68 -6.44 16.29 -16.27
CA PHE A 68 -7.46 17.23 -15.87
C PHE A 68 -6.89 18.66 -15.95
N PRO A 69 -7.56 19.59 -16.66
CA PRO A 69 -7.09 20.96 -16.78
C PRO A 69 -6.96 21.60 -15.40
N MET A 70 -5.77 22.14 -15.09
CA MET A 70 -5.53 22.83 -13.82
C MET A 70 -5.78 24.34 -13.90
N ALA A 71 -6.10 24.86 -15.09
CA ALA A 71 -6.41 26.26 -15.36
C ALA A 71 -7.63 26.36 -16.30
N PRO A 72 -8.40 27.47 -16.23
CA PRO A 72 -9.51 27.73 -17.15
C PRO A 72 -9.06 27.98 -18.59
#